data_AF-A0A8J8IUQ7-F1
#
_entry.id   AF-A0A8J8IUQ7-F1
#
_cell.length_a   1.000
_cell.length_b   1.000
_cell.length_c   1.000
_cell.angle_alpha   90.00
_cell.angle_beta   90.00
_cell.angle_gamma   90.00
#
_symmetry.space_group_name_H-M   'P 1'
#
loop_
_entity.id
_entity.type
_entity.pdbx_description
1 polymer ?
#
loop_
_entity_poly.entity_id
_entity_poly.type
_entity_poly.pdbx_seq_one_letter_code
_entity_poly.pdbx_strand_id
1 'polypeptide(L)'
;MVTLAFVLTQPGSIALANWDAPYGFYKDLSVWLSSSAGGLLLVIAYGLYEWKREKLGYANIVLAAVIMVLATIIGYRAELALGGEMGYGSGNIVLFVIGGFIGLALSIMLLPFSLPYALTGDLYYPYDHPLAVAWVVMIIIAVVLLAAYIKARKEEKLREPEGRAP
;
A
#
# COMPACT_ATOMS: atom_id res chain seq x y z
N MET A 1 -1.51 1.81 -9.48
CA MET A 1 -1.98 2.48 -8.25
C MET A 1 -2.06 1.53 -7.06
N VAL A 2 -2.64 0.33 -7.21
CA VAL A 2 -2.66 -0.71 -6.14
C VAL A 2 -1.28 -0.95 -5.52
N THR A 3 -0.27 -1.27 -6.34
CA THR A 3 1.11 -1.52 -5.86
C THR A 3 1.70 -0.32 -5.11
N LEU A 4 1.39 0.90 -5.55
CA LEU A 4 1.90 2.12 -4.90
C LEU A 4 1.32 2.31 -3.51
N ALA A 5 0.08 1.90 -3.25
CA ALA A 5 -0.50 1.98 -1.91
C ALA A 5 0.33 1.20 -0.89
N PHE A 6 0.85 0.02 -1.27
CA PHE A 6 1.75 -0.76 -0.42
C PHE A 6 3.15 -0.16 -0.33
N VAL A 7 3.73 0.26 -1.46
CA VAL A 7 5.10 0.81 -1.50
C VAL A 7 5.22 2.08 -0.68
N LEU A 8 4.26 3.00 -0.82
CA LEU A 8 4.30 4.30 -0.14
C LEU A 8 4.02 4.20 1.35
N THR A 9 3.22 3.21 1.77
CA THR A 9 2.86 3.09 3.17
C THR A 9 3.89 2.32 3.99
N GLN A 10 4.65 1.41 3.39
CA GLN A 10 5.49 0.50 4.17
C GLN A 10 6.46 1.23 5.12
N PRO A 11 7.35 2.14 4.67
CA PRO A 11 8.40 2.65 5.57
C PRO A 11 7.81 3.43 6.74
N GLY A 12 6.80 4.27 6.47
CA GLY A 12 6.11 5.03 7.51
C GLY A 12 5.29 4.15 8.44
N SER A 13 4.74 3.04 7.95
CA SER A 13 3.99 2.08 8.78
C SER A 13 4.91 1.29 9.71
N ILE A 14 6.11 0.91 9.27
CA ILE A 14 7.11 0.25 10.12
C ILE A 14 7.63 1.21 11.18
N ALA A 15 7.92 2.46 10.81
CA ALA A 15 8.30 3.50 11.76
C ALA A 15 7.19 3.78 12.79
N LEU A 16 5.93 3.79 12.35
CA LEU A 16 4.77 3.96 13.24
C LEU A 16 4.60 2.77 14.20
N ALA A 17 4.74 1.54 13.68
CA ALA A 17 4.57 0.33 14.46
C ALA A 17 5.60 0.22 15.59
N ASN A 18 6.81 0.73 15.35
CA ASN A 18 7.94 0.68 16.27
C ASN A 18 8.28 2.02 16.92
N TRP A 19 7.37 3.00 16.89
CA TRP A 19 7.63 4.35 17.42
C TRP A 19 8.00 4.33 18.91
N ASP A 20 7.38 3.44 19.67
CA ASP A 20 7.54 3.32 21.12
C ASP A 20 8.43 2.14 21.54
N ALA A 21 8.36 0.98 20.87
CA ALA A 21 9.26 -0.16 21.09
C ALA A 21 9.22 -1.14 19.90
N PRO A 22 10.18 -2.09 19.78
CA PRO A 22 10.07 -3.20 18.84
C PRO A 22 9.06 -4.25 19.32
N TYR A 23 8.04 -4.53 18.52
CA TYR A 23 6.93 -5.42 18.90
C TYR A 23 6.82 -6.69 18.05
N GLY A 24 7.79 -6.90 17.15
CA GLY A 24 7.85 -8.09 16.34
C GLY A 24 7.04 -8.00 15.04
N PHE A 25 7.35 -8.95 14.17
CA PHE A 25 6.90 -9.04 12.79
C PHE A 25 5.38 -8.88 12.61
N TYR A 26 4.56 -9.46 13.50
CA TYR A 26 3.11 -9.44 13.34
C TYR A 26 2.50 -8.04 13.54
N LYS A 27 3.06 -7.21 14.45
CA LYS A 27 2.61 -5.81 14.59
C LYS A 27 2.96 -5.02 13.35
N ASP A 28 4.17 -5.18 12.86
CA ASP A 28 4.69 -4.44 11.71
C ASP A 28 3.93 -4.79 10.42
N LEU A 29 3.66 -6.09 10.21
CA LEU A 29 2.80 -6.58 9.14
C LEU A 29 1.37 -6.04 9.27
N SER A 30 0.80 -6.08 10.48
CA SER A 30 -0.56 -5.59 10.77
C SER A 30 -0.71 -4.10 10.43
N VAL A 31 0.20 -3.25 10.93
CA VAL A 31 0.17 -1.80 10.72
C VAL A 31 0.37 -1.46 9.24
N TRP A 32 1.28 -2.13 8.56
CA TRP A 32 1.50 -1.92 7.12
C TRP A 32 0.27 -2.30 6.29
N LEU A 33 -0.33 -3.46 6.54
CA LEU A 33 -1.51 -3.91 5.81
C LEU A 33 -2.76 -3.07 6.13
N SER A 34 -2.92 -2.62 7.37
CA SER A 34 -3.97 -1.68 7.76
C SER A 34 -3.85 -0.37 7.00
N SER A 35 -2.65 0.23 7.02
CA SER A 35 -2.36 1.49 6.31
C SER A 35 -2.55 1.35 4.80
N SER A 36 -2.09 0.23 4.24
CA SER A 36 -2.28 -0.11 2.83
C SER A 36 -3.77 -0.26 2.48
N ALA A 37 -4.57 -0.88 3.34
CA ALA A 37 -6.02 -1.03 3.13
C ALA A 37 -6.72 0.35 3.08
N GLY A 38 -6.32 1.29 3.92
CA GLY A 38 -6.75 2.69 3.83
C GLY A 38 -6.40 3.32 2.48
N GLY A 39 -5.18 3.09 1.99
CA GLY A 39 -4.74 3.55 0.67
C GLY A 39 -5.51 2.89 -0.48
N LEU A 40 -5.78 1.59 -0.39
CA LEU A 40 -6.54 0.83 -1.38
C LEU A 40 -8.00 1.28 -1.47
N LEU A 41 -8.61 1.70 -0.37
CA LEU A 41 -9.94 2.32 -0.40
C LEU A 41 -9.96 3.58 -1.27
N LEU A 42 -8.95 4.43 -1.17
CA LEU A 42 -8.82 5.60 -2.04
C LEU A 42 -8.60 5.18 -3.50
N VAL A 43 -7.79 4.15 -3.75
CA VAL A 43 -7.59 3.59 -5.10
C VAL A 43 -8.90 3.06 -5.69
N ILE A 44 -9.72 2.36 -4.91
CA ILE A 44 -11.03 1.85 -5.34
C ILE A 44 -12.00 2.99 -5.60
N ALA A 45 -12.07 3.98 -4.72
CA ALA A 45 -12.90 5.17 -4.90
C ALA A 45 -12.54 5.92 -6.19
N TYR A 46 -11.25 6.10 -6.45
CA TYR A 46 -10.76 6.68 -7.70
C TYR A 46 -11.06 5.79 -8.92
N GLY A 47 -10.87 4.48 -8.79
CA GLY A 47 -11.19 3.52 -9.85
C GLY A 47 -12.67 3.52 -10.24
N LEU A 48 -13.58 3.62 -9.26
CA LEU A 48 -15.02 3.76 -9.49
C LEU A 48 -15.36 5.06 -10.23
N TYR A 49 -14.68 6.16 -9.90
CA TYR A 49 -14.82 7.43 -10.62
C TYR A 49 -14.38 7.31 -12.08
N GLU A 50 -13.23 6.67 -12.37
CA GLU A 50 -12.74 6.51 -13.75
C GLU A 50 -13.55 5.46 -14.55
N TRP A 51 -14.10 4.43 -13.89
CA TRP A 51 -15.00 3.47 -14.54
C TRP A 51 -16.28 4.12 -15.05
N LYS A 52 -16.87 5.04 -14.29
CA LYS A 52 -18.04 5.83 -14.75
C LYS A 52 -17.73 6.69 -15.98
N ARG A 53 -16.44 6.92 -16.28
CA ARG A 53 -15.97 7.66 -17.45
C ARG A 53 -15.50 6.73 -18.58
N GLU A 54 -15.76 5.43 -18.45
CA GLU A 54 -15.38 4.37 -19.41
C GLU A 54 -13.86 4.27 -19.67
N LYS A 55 -13.05 4.83 -18.77
CA LYS A 55 -11.58 4.80 -18.86
C LYS A 55 -10.94 3.59 -18.19
N LEU A 56 -11.72 2.87 -17.38
CA LEU A 56 -11.24 1.73 -16.61
C LEU A 56 -12.25 0.58 -16.72
N GLY A 57 -11.77 -0.62 -17.05
CA GLY A 57 -12.60 -1.83 -17.03
C GLY A 57 -12.98 -2.25 -15.61
N TYR A 58 -14.20 -2.79 -15.45
CA TYR A 58 -14.74 -3.28 -14.17
C TYR A 58 -13.82 -4.31 -13.48
N ALA A 59 -13.15 -5.17 -14.26
CA ALA A 59 -12.22 -6.18 -13.76
C ALA A 59 -11.08 -5.57 -12.89
N ASN A 60 -10.61 -4.36 -13.21
CA ASN A 60 -9.57 -3.69 -12.43
C ASN A 60 -10.07 -3.27 -11.05
N ILE A 61 -11.33 -2.85 -10.94
CA ILE A 61 -11.95 -2.47 -9.67
C ILE A 61 -12.14 -3.72 -8.82
N VAL A 62 -12.65 -4.81 -9.41
CA VAL A 62 -12.83 -6.09 -8.72
C VAL A 62 -11.49 -6.59 -8.18
N LEU A 63 -10.44 -6.57 -9.01
CA LEU A 63 -9.11 -6.99 -8.57
C LEU A 63 -8.59 -6.12 -7.42
N ALA A 64 -8.76 -4.79 -7.47
CA ALA A 64 -8.38 -3.91 -6.39
C ALA A 64 -9.16 -4.20 -5.09
N ALA A 65 -10.46 -4.48 -5.20
CA ALA A 65 -11.30 -4.86 -4.06
C ALA A 65 -10.88 -6.20 -3.45
N VAL A 66 -10.56 -7.21 -4.27
CA VAL A 66 -10.05 -8.50 -3.79
C VAL A 66 -8.73 -8.32 -3.04
N ILE A 67 -7.80 -7.53 -3.60
CA ILE A 67 -6.51 -7.25 -2.94
C ILE A 67 -6.71 -6.50 -1.63
N MET A 68 -7.64 -5.55 -1.58
CA MET A 68 -8.00 -4.85 -0.34
C MET A 68 -8.52 -5.83 0.71
N VAL A 69 -9.48 -6.70 0.35
CA VAL A 69 -10.04 -7.70 1.26
C VAL A 69 -8.96 -8.64 1.79
N LEU A 70 -8.06 -9.11 0.91
CA LEU A 70 -6.94 -9.96 1.33
C LEU A 70 -5.99 -9.24 2.28
N ALA A 71 -5.61 -7.99 1.97
CA ALA A 71 -4.77 -7.17 2.85
C ALA A 71 -5.41 -6.97 4.23
N THR A 72 -6.70 -6.66 4.27
CA THR A 72 -7.47 -6.51 5.51
C THR A 72 -7.52 -7.82 6.30
N ILE A 73 -7.83 -8.95 5.66
CA ILE A 73 -7.91 -10.25 6.34
C ILE A 73 -6.54 -10.63 6.91
N ILE A 74 -5.48 -10.56 6.11
CA ILE A 74 -4.13 -10.96 6.54
C ILE A 74 -3.64 -10.03 7.66
N GLY A 75 -3.81 -8.72 7.50
CA GLY A 75 -3.40 -7.73 8.49
C GLY A 75 -4.14 -7.90 9.82
N TYR A 76 -5.47 -8.07 9.76
CA TYR A 76 -6.26 -8.29 10.97
C TYR A 76 -5.95 -9.63 11.65
N ARG A 77 -5.62 -10.68 10.88
CA ARG A 77 -5.14 -11.94 11.45
C ARG A 77 -3.78 -11.79 12.13
N ALA A 78 -2.89 -10.97 11.57
CA ALA A 78 -1.61 -10.65 12.21
C ALA A 78 -1.83 -9.88 13.52
N GLU A 79 -2.77 -8.92 13.56
CA GLU A 79 -3.18 -8.24 14.80
C GLU A 79 -3.68 -9.22 15.86
N LEU A 80 -4.59 -10.13 15.49
CA LEU A 80 -5.13 -11.13 16.42
C LEU A 80 -4.06 -12.10 16.95
N ALA A 81 -3.02 -12.38 16.18
CA ALA A 81 -1.91 -13.24 16.60
C ALA A 81 -1.09 -12.63 17.75
N LEU A 82 -1.16 -11.30 17.95
CA LEU A 82 -0.54 -10.61 19.08
C LEU A 82 -1.34 -10.77 20.38
N GLY A 83 -2.56 -11.34 20.34
CA GLY A 83 -3.34 -11.64 21.54
C GLY A 83 -3.78 -10.42 22.36
N GLY A 84 -3.75 -9.21 21.79
CA GLY A 84 -4.00 -7.97 22.54
C GLY A 84 -2.88 -7.58 23.50
N GLU A 85 -1.70 -8.21 23.36
CA GLU A 85 -0.51 -7.84 24.14
C GLU A 85 -0.23 -6.34 23.97
N MET A 86 0.15 -5.71 25.08
CA MET A 86 0.54 -4.29 25.14
C MET A 86 -0.58 -3.30 24.80
N GLY A 87 -1.85 -3.73 24.88
CA GLY A 87 -3.02 -2.87 24.61
C GLY A 87 -3.19 -2.55 23.12
N TYR A 88 -2.47 -3.25 22.25
CA TYR A 88 -2.58 -3.11 20.80
C TYR A 88 -3.74 -3.96 20.27
N GLY A 89 -4.63 -3.35 19.50
CA GLY A 89 -5.72 -4.05 18.84
C GLY A 89 -6.88 -3.13 18.50
N SER A 90 -7.39 -3.27 17.28
CA SER A 90 -8.56 -2.55 16.79
C SER A 90 -9.87 -3.06 17.39
N GLY A 91 -9.87 -4.23 18.05
CA GLY A 91 -11.05 -4.87 18.65
C GLY A 91 -11.96 -5.57 17.64
N ASN A 92 -12.11 -5.03 16.42
CA ASN A 92 -12.79 -5.70 15.31
C ASN A 92 -12.25 -5.26 13.94
N ILE A 93 -12.53 -6.07 12.91
CA ILE A 93 -12.05 -5.84 11.55
C ILE A 93 -12.53 -4.53 10.92
N VAL A 94 -13.67 -3.98 11.34
CA VAL A 94 -14.17 -2.69 10.82
C VAL A 94 -13.32 -1.55 11.37
N LEU A 95 -13.03 -1.57 12.68
CA LEU A 95 -12.12 -0.63 13.32
C LEU A 95 -10.68 -0.78 12.80
N PHE A 96 -10.25 -1.99 12.41
CA PHE A 96 -8.98 -2.20 11.72
C PHE A 96 -8.89 -1.40 10.42
N VAL A 97 -9.95 -1.42 9.61
CA VAL A 97 -10.01 -0.69 8.33
C VAL A 97 -10.14 0.82 8.56
N ILE A 98 -10.96 1.26 9.53
CA ILE A 98 -11.08 2.68 9.88
C ILE A 98 -9.75 3.22 10.41
N GLY A 99 -9.11 2.49 11.31
CA GLY A 99 -7.76 2.78 11.81
C GLY A 99 -6.73 2.83 10.68
N GLY A 100 -6.92 2.03 9.62
CA GLY A 100 -6.09 2.07 8.41
C GLY A 100 -6.06 3.42 7.71
N PHE A 101 -7.09 4.26 7.79
CA PHE A 101 -7.03 5.64 7.27
C PHE A 101 -6.11 6.54 8.10
N ILE A 102 -6.15 6.37 9.43
CA ILE A 102 -5.24 7.09 10.33
C ILE A 102 -3.81 6.58 10.10
N GLY A 103 -3.63 5.26 10.01
CA GLY A 103 -2.36 4.62 9.68
C GLY A 103 -1.79 5.08 8.35
N LEU A 104 -2.61 5.20 7.31
CA LEU A 104 -2.23 5.77 6.01
C LEU A 104 -1.71 7.20 6.17
N ALA A 105 -2.45 8.07 6.86
CA ALA A 105 -2.07 9.48 7.03
C ALA A 105 -0.73 9.61 7.79
N LEU A 106 -0.58 8.90 8.90
CA LEU A 106 0.64 8.89 9.69
C LEU A 106 1.82 8.27 8.94
N SER A 107 1.57 7.19 8.21
CA SER A 107 2.59 6.55 7.37
C SER A 107 3.11 7.49 6.29
N ILE A 108 2.23 8.21 5.57
CA ILE A 108 2.64 9.19 4.57
C ILE A 108 3.42 10.35 5.22
N MET A 109 3.00 10.80 6.41
CA MET A 109 3.71 11.84 7.16
C MET A 109 5.12 11.39 7.59
N LEU A 110 5.28 10.13 7.98
CA LEU A 110 6.55 9.55 8.41
C LEU A 110 7.44 9.08 7.24
N LEU A 111 6.88 8.93 6.03
CA LEU A 111 7.61 8.44 4.86
C LEU A 111 8.92 9.22 4.58
N PRO A 112 8.97 10.56 4.60
CA PRO A 112 10.20 11.30 4.30
C PRO A 112 11.33 10.99 5.29
N PHE A 113 10.99 10.72 6.54
CA PHE A 113 11.94 10.44 7.60
C PHE A 113 12.34 8.96 7.64
N SER A 114 11.41 8.06 7.36
CA SER A 114 11.63 6.61 7.40
C SER A 114 12.30 6.06 6.13
N LEU A 115 12.11 6.72 4.98
CA LEU A 115 12.64 6.24 3.70
C LEU A 115 14.18 6.09 3.69
N PRO A 116 15.00 7.04 4.19
CA PRO A 116 16.45 6.86 4.25
C PRO A 116 16.85 5.61 5.05
N TYR A 117 16.25 5.39 6.22
CA TYR A 117 16.52 4.22 7.06
C TYR A 117 16.02 2.91 6.42
N ALA A 118 14.91 2.96 5.67
CA ALA A 118 14.42 1.82 4.90
C ALA A 118 15.41 1.41 3.79
N LEU A 119 16.11 2.39 3.19
CA LEU A 119 17.09 2.15 2.13
C LEU A 119 18.43 1.65 2.66
N THR A 120 18.85 2.07 3.86
CA THR A 120 20.05 1.54 4.53
C THR A 120 19.81 0.19 5.20
N GLY A 121 18.55 -0.16 5.43
CA GLY A 121 18.14 -1.37 6.15
C GLY A 121 17.98 -1.15 7.66
N ASP A 122 18.41 0.01 8.19
CA ASP A 122 18.38 0.34 9.61
C ASP A 122 16.96 0.49 10.18
N LEU A 123 15.95 0.63 9.31
CA LEU A 123 14.54 0.67 9.73
C LEU A 123 14.04 -0.70 10.21
N TYR A 124 14.67 -1.79 9.77
CA TYR A 124 14.16 -3.15 9.94
C TYR A 124 14.90 -3.90 11.02
N TYR A 125 14.16 -4.52 11.92
CA TYR A 125 14.74 -5.50 12.82
C TYR A 125 15.00 -6.83 12.08
N PRO A 126 15.81 -7.75 12.64
CA PRO A 126 16.09 -9.04 11.98
C PRO A 126 14.84 -9.84 11.60
N TYR A 127 13.74 -9.69 12.36
CA TYR A 127 12.48 -10.35 12.07
C TYR A 127 11.69 -9.69 10.91
N ASP A 128 12.03 -8.46 10.52
CA ASP A 128 11.36 -7.71 9.45
C ASP A 128 11.98 -7.90 8.07
N HIS A 129 13.06 -8.68 7.96
CA HIS A 129 13.69 -8.98 6.68
C HIS A 129 12.69 -9.46 5.61
N PRO A 130 11.68 -10.31 5.91
CA PRO A 130 10.66 -10.67 4.92
C PRO A 130 9.82 -9.47 4.45
N LEU A 131 9.54 -8.50 5.33
CA LEU A 131 8.80 -7.27 4.98
C LEU A 131 9.64 -6.34 4.11
N ALA A 132 10.94 -6.23 4.40
CA ALA A 132 11.88 -5.45 3.59
C ALA A 132 12.00 -6.05 2.17
N VAL A 133 12.14 -7.38 2.06
CA VAL A 133 12.18 -8.08 0.76
C VAL A 133 10.87 -7.87 0.00
N ALA A 134 9.72 -8.03 0.65
CA ALA A 134 8.43 -7.78 0.02
C ALA A 134 8.29 -6.34 -0.49
N TRP A 135 8.77 -5.36 0.28
CA TRP A 135 8.76 -3.95 -0.12
C TRP A 135 9.63 -3.69 -1.35
N VAL A 136 10.86 -4.21 -1.40
CA VAL A 136 11.75 -4.09 -2.57
C VAL A 136 11.12 -4.73 -3.81
N VAL A 137 10.55 -5.93 -3.67
CA VAL A 137 9.83 -6.60 -4.77
C VAL A 137 8.68 -5.75 -5.28
N MET A 138 7.92 -5.11 -4.38
CA MET A 138 6.82 -4.21 -4.76
C MET A 138 7.31 -2.91 -5.43
N ILE A 139 8.48 -2.38 -5.04
CA ILE A 139 9.12 -1.26 -5.76
C ILE A 139 9.47 -1.68 -7.18
N ILE A 140 10.11 -2.84 -7.36
CA ILE A 140 10.48 -3.36 -8.69
C ILE A 140 9.23 -3.50 -9.56
N ILE A 141 8.17 -4.11 -9.03
CA ILE A 141 6.88 -4.22 -9.74
C ILE A 141 6.33 -2.83 -10.10
N ALA A 142 6.36 -1.87 -9.17
CA ALA A 142 5.88 -0.52 -9.43
C ALA A 142 6.67 0.19 -10.54
N VAL A 143 8.01 0.03 -10.55
CA VAL A 143 8.89 0.58 -11.60
C VAL A 143 8.61 -0.07 -12.95
N VAL A 144 8.45 -1.40 -13.00
CA VAL A 144 8.10 -2.12 -14.24
C VAL A 144 6.74 -1.66 -14.78
N LEU A 145 5.73 -1.54 -13.91
CA LEU A 145 4.41 -1.05 -14.30
C LEU A 145 4.46 0.41 -14.78
N LEU A 146 5.27 1.26 -14.14
CA LEU A 146 5.47 2.65 -14.58
C LEU A 146 6.14 2.70 -15.95
N ALA A 147 7.18 1.91 -16.18
CA ALA A 147 7.86 1.83 -17.48
C ALA A 147 6.91 1.34 -18.58
N ALA A 148 6.11 0.30 -18.30
CA ALA A 148 5.09 -0.20 -19.21
C ALA A 148 4.03 0.87 -19.53
N TYR A 149 3.56 1.61 -18.51
CA TYR A 149 2.63 2.71 -18.68
C TYR A 149 3.20 3.83 -19.57
N ILE A 150 4.46 4.25 -19.32
CA ILE A 150 5.12 5.28 -20.12
C ILE A 150 5.28 4.82 -21.58
N LYS A 151 5.64 3.54 -21.80
CA LYS A 151 5.75 2.97 -23.15
C LYS A 151 4.41 2.96 -23.87
N ALA A 152 3.34 2.45 -23.24
CA ALA A 152 2.00 2.43 -23.81
C ALA A 152 1.52 3.85 -24.17
N ARG A 153 1.73 4.82 -23.27
CA ARG A 153 1.35 6.22 -23.51
C ARG A 153 2.13 6.87 -24.66
N LYS A 154 3.40 6.48 -24.88
CA LYS A 154 4.19 6.94 -26.04
C LYS A 154 3.65 6.32 -27.33
N GLU A 155 3.30 5.04 -27.32
CA GLU A 155 2.73 4.36 -28.49
C GLU A 155 1.37 4.93 -28.88
N GLU A 156 0.51 5.29 -27.91
CA GLU A 156 -0.76 5.99 -28.17
C GLU A 156 -0.53 7.35 -28.83
N LYS A 157 0.39 8.16 -28.31
CA LYS A 157 0.73 9.47 -28.89
C LYS A 157 1.33 9.39 -30.29
N LEU A 158 2.04 8.31 -30.62
CA LEU A 158 2.58 8.07 -31.96
C LEU A 158 1.51 7.56 -32.94
N ARG A 159 0.40 6.99 -32.43
CA ARG A 159 -0.72 6.49 -33.22
C ARG A 159 -1.80 7.53 -33.50
N GLU A 160 -1.86 8.62 -32.75
CA GLU A 160 -2.62 9.82 -33.13
C GLU A 160 -1.77 10.60 -34.16
N PRO A 161 -2.03 10.48 -35.48
CA PRO A 161 -1.31 11.28 -36.45
C PRO A 161 -1.78 12.73 -36.31
N GLU A 162 -0.91 13.68 -36.68
CA GLU A 162 -1.18 15.10 -36.90
C GLU A 162 -2.25 15.33 -37.99
N GLY A 163 -3.48 14.86 -37.74
CA GLY A 163 -4.58 14.80 -38.70
C GLY A 163 -5.81 15.55 -38.23
N ARG A 164 -5.62 16.69 -37.55
CA ARG A 164 -6.64 17.74 -37.39
C ARG A 164 -5.96 19.11 -37.38
N ALA A 165 -5.34 19.48 -38.50
CA ALA A 165 -5.33 20.88 -38.88
C ALA A 165 -6.63 21.15 -39.68
N PRO A 166 -7.33 22.27 -39.45
CA PRO A 166 -8.44 22.69 -40.29
C PRO A 166 -8.01 22.97 -41.74
#